data_AF-A0A4Q6C9Y9-F1
#
_entry.id   AF-A0A4Q6C9Y9-F1
#
_cell.length_a   1.000
_cell.length_b   1.000
_cell.length_c   1.000
_cell.angle_alpha   90.00
_cell.angle_beta   90.00
_cell.angle_gamma   90.00
#
_symmetry.space_group_name_H-M   'P 1'
#
loop_
_entity.id
_entity.type
_entity.pdbx_description
1 polymer ?
#
loop_
_entity_poly.entity_id
_entity_poly.type
_entity_poly.pdbx_seq_one_letter_code
_entity_poly.pdbx_strand_id
1 'polypeptide(L)' 'MSRQIIHTEQAPAAIGPYSQAVRAGDTVYFSGQIPLDPATGEIVPG' A
#
# COMPACT_ATOMS: atom_id res chain seq x y z
N MET A 1 6.00 -21.32 -3.73
CA MET A 1 5.51 -20.17 -2.94
C MET A 1 4.84 -19.20 -3.90
N SER A 2 3.52 -18.97 -3.77
CA SER A 2 2.82 -17.99 -4.60
C SER A 2 3.09 -16.57 -4.08
N ARG A 3 3.44 -15.66 -5.00
CA ARG A 3 3.52 -14.22 -4.75
C ARG A 3 2.20 -13.60 -5.13
N GLN A 4 1.56 -12.88 -4.21
CA GLN A 4 0.33 -12.14 -4.46
C GLN A 4 0.56 -10.65 -4.24
N ILE A 5 0.16 -9.84 -5.23
CA ILE A 5 0.13 -8.37 -5.11
C ILE A 5 -1.13 -7.98 -4.35
N ILE A 6 -0.97 -7.13 -3.33
CA ILE A 6 -2.09 -6.58 -2.56
C ILE A 6 -2.33 -5.16 -3.06
N HIS A 7 -3.60 -4.90 -3.39
CA HIS A 7 -4.11 -3.60 -3.78
C HIS A 7 -5.48 -3.36 -3.12
N THR A 8 -5.71 -2.14 -2.64
CA THR A 8 -6.99 -1.66 -2.10
C THR A 8 -7.15 -0.17 -2.39
N GLU A 9 -8.39 0.26 -2.58
CA GLU A 9 -8.78 1.67 -2.73
C GLU A 9 -8.83 2.40 -1.38
N GLN A 10 -8.78 1.66 -0.26
CA GLN A 10 -8.82 2.23 1.09
C GLN A 10 -7.45 2.68 1.63
N ALA A 11 -6.40 2.56 0.81
CA ALA A 11 -5.05 2.99 1.15
C ALA A 11 -4.48 3.86 0.02
N PRO A 12 -3.51 4.73 0.32
CA PRO A 12 -2.88 5.57 -0.70
C PRO A 12 -2.39 4.75 -1.89
N ALA A 13 -2.65 5.26 -3.09
CA ALA A 13 -2.24 4.58 -4.31
C ALA A 13 -0.71 4.44 -4.38
N ALA A 14 -0.24 3.37 -5.03
CA ALA A 14 1.18 3.26 -5.35
C ALA A 14 1.51 4.19 -6.53
N ILE A 15 2.27 5.27 -6.29
CA ILE A 15 2.59 6.30 -7.30
C ILE A 15 3.82 5.91 -8.15
N GLY A 16 4.59 4.89 -7.72
CA GLY A 16 5.80 4.42 -8.39
C GLY A 16 5.82 2.91 -8.65
N PRO A 17 6.97 2.33 -9.06
CA PRO A 17 7.09 0.91 -9.37
C PRO A 17 7.17 0.03 -8.11
N TYR A 18 6.17 0.14 -7.23
CA TYR A 18 6.02 -0.66 -6.02
C TYR A 18 4.56 -1.09 -5.82
N SER A 19 4.32 -2.01 -4.88
CA SER A 19 2.98 -2.45 -4.49
C SER A 19 2.69 -2.00 -3.07
N GLN A 20 1.43 -1.69 -2.74
CA GLN A 20 1.03 -1.33 -1.36
C GLN A 20 1.51 -2.40 -0.36
N ALA A 21 1.31 -3.67 -0.70
CA ALA A 21 1.94 -4.80 -0.04
C ALA A 21 2.12 -5.98 -1.00
N VAL A 22 2.96 -6.93 -0.60
CA VAL A 22 3.16 -8.21 -1.28
C VAL A 22 3.04 -9.33 -0.26
N ARG A 23 2.20 -10.33 -0.54
CA ARG A 23 2.12 -11.58 0.23
C ARG A 23 3.02 -12.63 -0.41
N ALA A 24 3.85 -13.29 0.41
CA ALA A 24 4.65 -14.44 0.04
C ALA A 24 4.44 -15.57 1.06
N GLY A 25 3.66 -16.58 0.69
CA GLY A 25 3.19 -17.59 1.65
C GLY A 25 2.31 -16.96 2.72
N ASP A 26 2.70 -17.10 3.99
CA ASP A 26 1.95 -16.56 5.14
C ASP A 26 2.49 -15.22 5.67
N THR A 27 3.56 -14.70 5.05
CA THR A 27 4.11 -13.38 5.40
C THR A 27 3.62 -12.32 4.43
N VAL A 28 3.23 -11.16 4.99
CA VAL A 28 2.86 -9.96 4.22
C VAL A 28 3.91 -8.89 4.47
N TYR A 29 4.50 -8.40 3.38
CA TYR A 29 5.47 -7.31 3.37
C TYR A 29 4.75 -6.04 2.93
N PHE A 30 4.71 -5.04 3.81
CA PHE A 30 4.12 -3.74 3.53
C PHE A 30 5.18 -2.75 3.02
N SER A 31 4.79 -1.88 2.10
CA SER A 31 5.57 -0.68 1.80
C SER A 31 5.49 0.31 2.95
N GLY A 32 6.43 1.28 3.00
CA GLY A 32 6.32 2.39 3.93
C GLY A 32 5.03 3.18 3.71
N GLN A 33 4.35 3.56 4.80
CA GLN A 33 3.10 4.31 4.75
C GLN A 33 3.33 5.75 5.21
N ILE A 34 2.76 6.69 4.48
CA ILE A 34 2.71 8.12 4.80
C ILE A 34 1.24 8.42 5.13
N PRO A 35 0.93 9.37 6.04
CA PRO A 35 -0.44 9.72 6.39
C PRO A 35 -1.10 10.53 5.27
N LEU A 36 -1.37 9.88 4.14
CA LEU A 36 -2.14 10.44 3.03
C LEU A 36 -3.58 9.95 3.11
N ASP A 37 -4.54 10.85 2.90
CA ASP A 37 -5.93 10.47 2.67
C ASP A 37 -6.01 9.73 1.31
N PRO A 38 -6.54 8.49 1.26
CA PRO A 38 -6.62 7.72 0.01
C PRO A 38 -7.55 8.34 -1.04
N ALA A 39 -8.53 9.16 -0.64
CA ALA A 39 -9.46 9.83 -1.54
C ALA A 39 -8.87 11.08 -2.18
N THR A 40 -8.06 11.85 -1.45
CA THR A 40 -7.50 13.12 -1.94
C THR A 40 -6.04 13.01 -2.37
N GLY A 41 -5.30 12.05 -1.83
CA GLY A 41 -3.85 11.95 -1.98
C GLY A 41 -3.07 13.01 -1.19
N GLU A 42 -3.72 13.75 -0.29
CA GLU A 42 -3.11 14.82 0.51
C GLU A 42 -2.72 14.33 1.91
N ILE A 43 -1.75 15.01 2.53
CA ILE A 43 -1.33 14.72 3.91
C ILE A 43 -2.43 15.15 4.88
N VAL A 44 -2.87 14.24 5.74
CA VAL A 44 -3.78 14.60 6.84
C VAL A 44 -3.04 15.38 7.93
N PRO A 45 -3.63 16.48 8.45
CA PRO A 45 -3.06 17.23 9.57
C PRO A 45 -3.16 16.41 10.88
N GLY A 46 -2.21 16.65 11.78
CA GLY A 46 -2.14 16.02 13.10
C GLY A 46 -2.96 16.72 14.18
#